data_AF-A0A8J9VU53-F1
#
_entry.id   AF-A0A8J9VU53-F1
#
_cell.length_a   1.000
_cell.length_b   1.000
_cell.length_c   1.000
_cell.angle_alpha   90.00
_cell.angle_beta   90.00
_cell.angle_gamma   90.00
#
_symmetry.space_group_name_H-M   'P 1'
#
loop_
_entity.id
_entity.type
_entity.pdbx_description
1 polymer ?
#
loop_
_entity_poly.entity_id
_entity_poly.type
_entity_poly.pdbx_seq_one_letter_code
_entity_poly.pdbx_strand_id
1 'polypeptide(L)'
;MEEESNIFFGQNNQDSTNECICGDIVRKLSSEKIETSDRKALILSTVARTESYLRERRIPELIRFLLTMIISHSPDKPVVFLEKLLDDCMLFRAGHGIPPVLFKNKHLEAVIKSFDPGQRGWLSAGQVQRIYATLGFTTEEIFEERIPCNLVLSNLKKTQEIELLHLLEAGLIKDNKSDDLKSVSLDN
;
A
#
# COMPACT_ATOMS: atom_id res chain seq x y z
N MET A 1 37.00 -56.63 9.91
CA MET A 1 35.82 -57.24 10.53
C MET A 1 34.65 -56.63 9.81
N GLU A 2 34.22 -57.30 8.74
CA GLU A 2 33.01 -58.16 8.76
C GLU A 2 31.79 -57.24 8.73
N GLU A 3 30.83 -57.30 7.81
CA GLU A 3 30.37 -58.23 6.78
C GLU A 3 29.39 -57.39 5.91
N GLU A 4 29.43 -57.45 4.58
CA GLU A 4 28.41 -58.12 3.72
C GLU A 4 26.95 -57.62 3.92
N SER A 5 26.09 -57.48 2.91
CA SER A 5 26.14 -57.65 1.45
C SER A 5 24.80 -57.12 0.86
N ASN A 6 24.82 -56.89 -0.45
CA ASN A 6 23.69 -56.52 -1.32
C ASN A 6 22.54 -57.56 -1.36
N ILE A 7 21.37 -57.15 -1.89
CA ILE A 7 20.50 -57.81 -2.92
C ILE A 7 19.10 -57.13 -2.86
N PHE A 8 18.68 -56.33 -3.85
CA PHE A 8 17.99 -56.61 -5.14
C PHE A 8 16.45 -56.87 -5.07
N PHE A 9 15.72 -55.98 -5.76
CA PHE A 9 14.36 -56.01 -6.37
C PHE A 9 13.12 -56.57 -5.64
N GLY A 10 12.02 -55.81 -5.76
CA GLY A 10 10.66 -56.32 -5.67
C GLY A 10 9.60 -55.22 -5.63
N GLN A 11 9.15 -54.73 -6.79
CA GLN A 11 7.83 -54.10 -6.89
C GLN A 11 6.76 -55.16 -6.61
N ASN A 12 5.76 -54.86 -5.78
CA ASN A 12 4.36 -55.13 -6.12
C ASN A 12 3.37 -54.47 -5.15
N ASN A 13 2.36 -53.88 -5.77
CA ASN A 13 1.16 -53.26 -5.23
C ASN A 13 0.45 -54.12 -4.18
N GLN A 14 0.01 -53.48 -3.09
CA GLN A 14 -1.30 -53.76 -2.52
C GLN A 14 -1.98 -52.44 -2.15
N ASP A 15 -3.02 -52.12 -2.92
CA ASP A 15 -4.06 -51.15 -2.63
C ASP A 15 -4.59 -51.40 -1.21
N SER A 16 -4.40 -50.42 -0.33
CA SER A 16 -5.21 -50.25 0.86
C SER A 16 -5.95 -48.93 0.70
N THR A 17 -7.22 -49.05 0.36
CA THR A 17 -8.20 -47.97 0.34
C THR A 17 -8.33 -47.41 1.75
N ASN A 18 -7.53 -46.39 2.06
CA ASN A 18 -7.83 -45.47 3.14
C ASN A 18 -8.97 -44.56 2.68
N GLU A 19 -10.21 -44.99 2.98
CA GLU A 19 -11.38 -44.13 2.93
C GLU A 19 -11.13 -42.92 3.84
N CYS A 20 -10.79 -41.78 3.24
CA CYS A 20 -10.78 -40.50 3.93
C CYS A 20 -12.21 -40.20 4.36
N ILE A 21 -12.45 -40.14 5.67
CA ILE A 21 -13.66 -39.62 6.32
C ILE A 21 -13.71 -38.10 6.12
N CYS A 22 -13.79 -37.69 4.85
CA CYS A 22 -13.59 -36.31 4.40
C CYS A 22 -14.64 -35.93 3.35
N GLY A 23 -15.50 -36.87 2.93
CA GLY A 23 -16.60 -36.61 2.00
C GLY A 23 -17.80 -35.89 2.64
N ASP A 24 -18.04 -36.12 3.94
CA ASP A 24 -19.29 -35.67 4.58
C ASP A 24 -19.24 -34.22 5.09
N ILE A 25 -18.05 -33.66 5.31
CA ILE A 25 -17.90 -32.25 5.69
C ILE A 25 -18.04 -31.35 4.45
N VAL A 26 -17.48 -31.77 3.32
CA VAL A 26 -17.54 -31.00 2.07
C VAL A 26 -18.95 -30.96 1.47
N ARG A 27 -19.75 -32.03 1.65
CA ARG A 27 -21.13 -32.09 1.15
C ARG A 27 -22.17 -31.40 2.02
N LYS A 28 -21.90 -31.20 3.33
CA LYS A 28 -22.80 -30.44 4.21
C LYS A 28 -22.63 -28.93 4.12
N LEU A 29 -21.47 -28.45 3.67
CA LEU A 29 -21.24 -27.01 3.47
C LEU A 29 -21.83 -26.46 2.16
N SER A 30 -22.20 -27.33 1.21
CA SER A 30 -22.67 -26.91 -0.12
C SER A 30 -24.18 -26.70 -0.25
N SER A 31 -24.96 -26.86 0.82
CA SER A 31 -26.43 -26.76 0.73
C SER A 31 -27.11 -26.05 1.92
N GLU A 32 -26.41 -25.20 2.66
CA GLU A 32 -27.06 -24.13 3.40
C GLU A 32 -26.93 -22.84 2.61
N LYS A 33 -27.95 -22.53 1.79
CA LYS A 33 -28.20 -21.14 1.39
C LYS A 33 -28.37 -20.38 2.70
N ILE A 34 -27.34 -19.64 3.12
CA ILE A 34 -27.49 -18.67 4.19
C ILE A 34 -28.50 -17.66 3.66
N GLU A 35 -29.75 -17.81 4.09
CA GLU A 35 -30.81 -16.85 3.86
C GLU A 35 -30.37 -15.56 4.55
N THR A 36 -29.70 -14.71 3.78
CA THR A 36 -29.23 -13.42 4.23
C THR A 36 -30.49 -12.57 4.33
N SER A 37 -31.03 -12.48 5.54
CA SER A 37 -32.07 -11.52 5.90
C SER A 37 -31.79 -10.19 5.19
N ASP A 38 -32.80 -9.57 4.57
CA ASP A 38 -32.67 -8.35 3.77
C ASP A 38 -31.86 -7.24 4.48
N ARG A 39 -31.96 -7.19 5.82
CA ARG A 39 -31.18 -6.30 6.66
C ARG A 39 -29.67 -6.54 6.54
N LYS A 40 -29.22 -7.80 6.51
CA LYS A 40 -27.80 -8.16 6.32
C LYS A 40 -27.34 -7.76 4.92
N ALA A 41 -28.14 -8.01 3.89
CA ALA A 41 -27.80 -7.61 2.51
C ALA A 41 -27.63 -6.09 2.37
N LEU A 42 -28.54 -5.30 2.98
CA LEU A 42 -28.46 -3.83 3.01
C LEU A 42 -27.22 -3.31 3.75
N ILE A 43 -26.89 -3.92 4.90
CA ILE A 43 -25.69 -3.53 5.66
C ILE A 43 -24.44 -3.82 4.85
N LEU A 44 -24.34 -5.01 4.25
CA LEU A 44 -23.17 -5.40 3.45
C LEU A 44 -22.99 -4.48 2.22
N SER A 45 -24.08 -4.12 1.52
CA SER A 45 -24.00 -3.20 0.38
C SER A 45 -23.59 -1.80 0.80
N THR A 46 -24.08 -1.32 1.95
CA THR A 46 -23.68 -0.02 2.51
C THR A 46 -22.21 -0.01 2.89
N VAL A 47 -21.73 -1.05 3.59
CA VAL A 47 -20.32 -1.19 3.98
C VAL A 47 -19.43 -1.23 2.76
N ALA A 48 -19.77 -2.03 1.75
CA ALA A 48 -18.99 -2.13 0.51
C ALA A 48 -18.88 -0.77 -0.21
N ARG A 49 -19.98 -0.02 -0.30
CA ARG A 49 -19.99 1.33 -0.89
C ARG A 49 -19.12 2.31 -0.10
N THR A 50 -19.22 2.30 1.22
CA THR A 50 -18.39 3.15 2.09
C THR A 50 -16.91 2.79 1.97
N GLU A 51 -16.57 1.51 1.96
CA GLU A 51 -15.20 1.03 1.80
C GLU A 51 -14.62 1.45 0.44
N SER A 52 -15.39 1.32 -0.64
CA SER A 52 -14.97 1.78 -1.98
C SER A 52 -14.71 3.28 -1.98
N TYR A 53 -15.64 4.08 -1.43
CA TYR A 53 -15.49 5.53 -1.34
C TYR A 53 -14.21 5.95 -0.58
N LEU A 54 -13.95 5.34 0.58
CA LEU A 54 -12.79 5.63 1.41
C LEU A 54 -11.48 5.25 0.73
N ARG A 55 -11.45 4.08 0.08
CA ARG A 55 -10.26 3.54 -0.60
C ARG A 55 -9.92 4.32 -1.87
N GLU A 56 -10.91 4.60 -2.72
CA GLU A 56 -10.72 5.33 -3.98
C GLU A 56 -10.18 6.75 -3.75
N ARG A 57 -10.61 7.39 -2.66
CA ARG A 57 -10.18 8.74 -2.27
C ARG A 57 -8.98 8.74 -1.32
N ARG A 58 -8.42 7.56 -1.00
CA ARG A 58 -7.29 7.38 -0.06
C ARG A 58 -7.47 8.17 1.24
N ILE A 59 -8.70 8.22 1.75
CA ILE A 59 -9.06 9.01 2.94
C ILE A 59 -8.30 8.51 4.18
N PRO A 60 -8.20 7.19 4.44
CA PRO A 60 -7.42 6.69 5.58
C PRO A 60 -5.95 7.15 5.55
N GLU A 61 -5.32 7.17 4.37
CA GLU A 61 -3.95 7.62 4.19
C GLU A 61 -3.79 9.12 4.43
N LEU A 62 -4.74 9.92 3.97
CA LEU A 62 -4.76 11.36 4.24
C LEU A 62 -4.89 11.64 5.74
N ILE A 63 -5.83 10.99 6.42
CA ILE A 63 -6.00 11.15 7.87
C ILE A 63 -4.73 10.74 8.61
N ARG A 64 -4.10 9.62 8.23
CA ARG A 64 -2.82 9.20 8.83
C ARG A 64 -1.73 10.23 8.61
N PHE A 65 -1.62 10.83 7.43
CA PHE A 65 -0.66 11.91 7.15
C PHE A 65 -0.90 13.11 8.08
N LEU A 66 -2.14 13.60 8.17
CA LEU A 66 -2.51 14.74 9.01
C LEU A 66 -2.20 14.49 10.49
N LEU A 67 -2.56 13.31 11.00
CA LEU A 67 -2.26 12.91 12.38
C LEU A 67 -0.75 12.84 12.63
N THR A 68 0.02 12.28 11.69
CA THR A 68 1.48 12.20 11.81
C THR A 68 2.10 13.60 11.85
N MET A 69 1.59 14.54 11.05
CA MET A 69 2.05 15.93 11.06
C MET A 69 1.78 16.61 12.40
N ILE A 70 0.60 16.40 12.99
CA ILE A 70 0.25 16.91 14.32
C ILE A 70 1.18 16.34 15.39
N ILE A 71 1.38 15.01 15.40
CA ILE A 71 2.27 14.35 16.39
C ILE A 71 3.70 14.87 16.26
N SER A 72 4.21 14.96 15.02
CA SER A 72 5.58 15.39 14.76
C SER A 72 5.84 16.84 15.17
N HIS A 73 4.86 17.73 15.00
CA HIS A 73 5.02 19.14 15.35
C HIS A 73 4.57 19.46 16.77
N SER A 74 3.75 18.61 17.38
CA SER A 74 3.16 18.79 18.72
C SER A 74 2.67 20.24 18.98
N PRO A 75 1.81 20.79 18.11
CA PRO A 75 1.38 22.18 18.21
C PRO A 75 0.47 22.41 19.43
N ASP A 76 0.60 23.57 20.07
CA ASP A 76 -0.28 23.96 21.19
C ASP A 76 -1.76 24.08 20.81
N LYS A 77 -2.02 24.42 19.53
CA LYS A 77 -3.35 24.59 18.95
C LYS A 77 -3.53 23.65 17.75
N PRO A 78 -3.82 22.36 17.96
CA PRO A 78 -3.82 21.36 16.89
C PRO A 78 -4.85 21.61 15.80
N VAL A 79 -6.02 22.18 16.13
CA VAL A 79 -7.07 22.50 15.15
C VAL A 79 -6.63 23.60 14.19
N VAL A 80 -6.04 24.68 14.72
CA VAL A 80 -5.53 25.81 13.90
C VAL A 80 -4.36 25.36 13.02
N PHE A 81 -3.49 24.51 13.57
CA PHE A 81 -2.41 23.91 12.80
C PHE A 81 -2.96 23.06 11.64
N LEU A 82 -4.01 22.27 11.89
CA LEU A 82 -4.59 21.39 10.89
C LEU A 82 -5.29 22.16 9.77
N GLU A 83 -6.00 23.24 10.10
CA GLU A 83 -6.60 24.16 9.11
C GLU A 83 -5.52 24.69 8.16
N LYS A 84 -4.45 25.26 8.72
CA LYS A 84 -3.32 25.75 7.92
C LYS A 84 -2.66 24.65 7.09
N LEU A 85 -2.48 23.46 7.67
CA LEU A 85 -1.88 22.33 6.96
C LEU A 85 -2.73 21.91 5.75
N LEU A 86 -4.06 21.92 5.88
CA LEU A 86 -4.96 21.63 4.78
C LEU A 86 -4.90 22.73 3.71
N ASP A 87 -4.84 24.00 4.10
CA ASP A 87 -4.64 25.11 3.15
C ASP A 87 -3.32 24.96 2.39
N ASP A 88 -2.23 24.65 3.08
CA ASP A 88 -0.91 24.41 2.48
C ASP A 88 -0.97 23.21 1.50
N CYS A 89 -1.66 22.13 1.84
CA CYS A 89 -1.90 21.00 0.95
C CYS A 89 -2.69 21.42 -0.31
N MET A 90 -3.74 22.22 -0.14
CA MET A 90 -4.60 22.67 -1.23
C MET A 90 -3.87 23.60 -2.19
N LEU A 91 -3.04 24.51 -1.66
CA LEU A 91 -2.14 25.35 -2.44
C LEU A 91 -1.14 24.48 -3.22
N PHE A 92 -0.47 23.54 -2.53
CA PHE A 92 0.51 22.65 -3.17
C PHE A 92 -0.10 21.85 -4.31
N ARG A 93 -1.29 21.28 -4.10
CA ARG A 93 -2.03 20.57 -5.15
C ARG A 93 -2.37 21.47 -6.34
N ALA A 94 -2.64 22.75 -6.12
CA ALA A 94 -2.88 23.72 -7.19
C ALA A 94 -1.60 24.15 -7.93
N GLY A 95 -0.43 23.59 -7.57
CA GLY A 95 0.87 23.98 -8.13
C GLY A 95 1.45 25.26 -7.50
N HIS A 96 0.96 25.65 -6.32
CA HIS A 96 1.39 26.84 -5.59
C HIS A 96 1.94 26.50 -4.21
N GLY A 97 2.86 27.31 -3.68
CA GLY A 97 3.38 27.10 -2.33
C GLY A 97 4.36 25.93 -2.20
N ILE A 98 4.70 25.61 -0.96
CA ILE A 98 5.72 24.60 -0.61
C ILE A 98 4.99 23.33 -0.13
N PRO A 99 5.41 22.14 -0.58
CA PRO A 99 4.81 20.89 -0.12
C PRO A 99 4.93 20.74 1.41
N PRO A 100 3.83 20.49 2.14
CA PRO A 100 3.90 20.15 3.55
C PRO A 100 4.47 18.74 3.73
N VAL A 101 5.79 18.65 3.83
CA VAL A 101 6.52 17.39 3.92
C VAL A 101 6.58 16.84 5.35
N LEU A 102 6.53 15.51 5.47
CA LEU A 102 6.66 14.82 6.75
C LEU A 102 8.11 14.85 7.26
N PHE A 103 9.08 14.64 6.37
CA PHE A 103 10.49 14.57 6.73
C PHE A 103 11.23 15.83 6.29
N LYS A 104 11.74 16.58 7.26
CA LYS A 104 12.66 17.70 7.04
C LYS A 104 14.02 17.18 6.53
N ASN A 105 14.79 18.03 5.85
CA ASN A 105 16.12 17.67 5.32
C ASN A 105 17.01 16.97 6.37
N LYS A 106 17.05 17.51 7.60
CA LYS A 106 17.82 16.92 8.70
C LYS A 106 17.41 15.48 9.05
N HIS A 107 16.14 15.13 8.88
CA HIS A 107 15.64 13.77 9.14
C HIS A 107 16.12 12.83 8.03
N LEU A 108 15.98 13.23 6.76
CA LEU A 108 16.43 12.45 5.61
C LEU A 108 17.95 12.24 5.64
N GLU A 109 18.72 13.29 5.94
CA GLU A 109 20.17 13.22 6.09
C GLU A 109 20.58 12.29 7.24
N ALA A 110 19.89 12.33 8.37
CA ALA A 110 20.16 11.44 9.49
C ALA A 110 19.96 9.96 9.11
N VAL A 111 18.87 9.67 8.39
CA VAL A 111 18.62 8.31 7.88
C VAL A 111 19.71 7.89 6.89
N ILE A 112 20.08 8.74 5.92
CA ILE A 112 21.17 8.39 4.98
C ILE A 112 22.47 8.11 5.73
N LYS A 113 22.82 8.94 6.71
CA LYS A 113 24.03 8.76 7.54
C LYS A 113 23.99 7.47 8.35
N SER A 114 22.83 7.02 8.83
CA SER A 114 22.74 5.73 9.54
C SER A 114 22.99 4.52 8.63
N PHE A 115 22.79 4.67 7.31
CA PHE A 115 23.10 3.63 6.32
C PHE A 115 24.49 3.81 5.68
N ASP A 116 25.18 4.94 5.89
CA ASP A 116 26.58 5.17 5.53
C ASP A 116 27.43 5.59 6.75
N PRO A 117 27.58 4.73 7.78
CA PRO A 117 28.32 5.08 9.00
C PRO A 117 29.81 5.39 8.73
N GLY A 118 30.37 4.85 7.64
CA GLY A 118 31.75 5.08 7.22
C GLY A 118 31.95 6.37 6.42
N GLN A 119 30.90 7.15 6.17
CA GLN A 119 30.94 8.39 5.37
C GLN A 119 31.61 8.19 4.00
N ARG A 120 31.33 7.06 3.34
CA ARG A 120 31.86 6.73 2.01
C ARG A 120 31.29 7.65 0.94
N GLY A 121 30.14 8.27 1.19
CA GLY A 121 29.45 9.17 0.27
C GLY A 121 28.57 8.46 -0.75
N TRP A 122 28.43 7.13 -0.67
CA TRP A 122 27.57 6.33 -1.55
C TRP A 122 26.93 5.16 -0.80
N LEU A 123 25.82 4.68 -1.33
CA LEU A 123 25.01 3.58 -0.81
C LEU A 123 24.79 2.51 -1.88
N SER A 124 24.65 1.25 -1.48
CA SER A 124 24.24 0.19 -2.41
C SER A 124 22.72 0.18 -2.64
N ALA A 125 22.27 -0.43 -3.74
CA ALA A 125 20.84 -0.59 -4.05
C ALA A 125 20.03 -1.13 -2.86
N GLY A 126 20.52 -2.19 -2.20
CA GLY A 126 19.85 -2.77 -1.03
C GLY A 126 19.81 -1.85 0.18
N GLN A 127 20.80 -0.95 0.35
CA GLN A 127 20.74 0.08 1.40
C GLN A 127 19.70 1.14 1.06
N VAL A 128 19.63 1.59 -0.20
CA VAL A 128 18.65 2.57 -0.65
C VAL A 128 17.23 2.02 -0.51
N GLN A 129 16.96 0.79 -0.95
CA GLN A 129 15.65 0.14 -0.77
C GLN A 129 15.23 0.09 0.72
N ARG A 130 16.15 -0.24 1.62
CA ARG A 130 15.86 -0.24 3.06
C ARG A 130 15.59 1.16 3.61
N ILE A 131 16.24 2.20 3.09
CA ILE A 131 15.97 3.59 3.49
C ILE A 131 14.54 3.98 3.13
N TYR A 132 14.12 3.71 1.89
CA TYR A 132 12.76 3.99 1.45
C TYR A 132 11.73 3.21 2.28
N ALA A 133 11.95 1.90 2.49
CA ALA A 133 11.09 1.09 3.34
C ALA A 133 11.02 1.62 4.79
N THR A 134 12.15 2.08 5.35
CA THR A 134 12.22 2.69 6.70
C THR A 134 11.40 3.97 6.78
N LEU A 135 11.38 4.77 5.71
CA LEU A 135 10.60 6.00 5.62
C LEU A 135 9.15 5.77 5.19
N GLY A 136 8.78 4.53 4.86
CA GLY A 136 7.45 4.18 4.39
C GLY A 136 7.16 4.64 2.96
N PHE A 137 8.19 4.85 2.14
CA PHE A 137 8.06 5.20 0.74
C PHE A 137 8.05 3.97 -0.17
N THR A 138 7.39 4.10 -1.31
CA THR A 138 7.49 3.12 -2.39
C THR A 138 8.83 3.29 -3.13
N THR A 139 9.46 2.18 -3.51
CA THR A 139 10.74 2.15 -4.23
C THR A 139 10.55 1.47 -5.57
N GLU A 140 11.03 2.12 -6.62
CA GLU A 140 11.23 1.48 -7.93
C GLU A 140 12.43 0.54 -7.90
N GLU A 141 12.51 -0.39 -8.84
CA GLU A 141 13.65 -1.31 -8.90
C GLU A 141 14.96 -0.55 -9.16
N ILE A 142 15.92 -0.73 -8.26
CA ILE A 142 17.23 -0.07 -8.31
C ILE A 142 18.27 -1.11 -8.67
N PHE A 143 18.97 -0.90 -9.79
CA PHE A 143 19.99 -1.83 -10.30
C PHE A 143 21.43 -1.36 -10.07
N GLU A 144 21.62 -0.10 -9.65
CA GLU A 144 22.95 0.49 -9.46
C GLU A 144 23.60 0.04 -8.14
N GLU A 145 24.84 -0.45 -8.21
CA GLU A 145 25.56 -0.93 -7.03
C GLU A 145 26.11 0.20 -6.14
N ARG A 146 26.34 1.40 -6.70
CA ARG A 146 26.86 2.56 -5.96
C ARG A 146 26.11 3.83 -6.33
N ILE A 147 25.31 4.31 -5.38
CA ILE A 147 24.43 5.46 -5.57
C ILE A 147 24.91 6.58 -4.63
N PRO A 148 25.31 7.75 -5.17
CA PRO A 148 25.78 8.86 -4.36
C PRO A 148 24.74 9.32 -3.32
N CYS A 149 25.17 9.61 -2.10
CA CYS A 149 24.27 9.99 -0.99
C CYS A 149 23.47 11.28 -1.28
N ASN A 150 24.07 12.23 -2.00
CA ASN A 150 23.38 13.46 -2.42
C ASN A 150 22.25 13.16 -3.43
N LEU A 151 22.45 12.20 -4.33
CA LEU A 151 21.44 11.74 -5.26
C LEU A 151 20.29 11.07 -4.51
N VAL A 152 20.60 10.15 -3.59
CA VAL A 152 19.59 9.52 -2.71
C VAL A 152 18.78 10.57 -1.96
N LEU A 153 19.44 11.56 -1.35
CA LEU A 153 18.76 12.65 -0.65
C LEU A 153 17.82 13.43 -1.56
N SER A 154 18.25 13.74 -2.79
CA SER A 154 17.41 14.44 -3.76
C SER A 154 16.21 13.61 -4.20
N ASN A 155 16.40 12.29 -4.37
CA ASN A 155 15.33 11.38 -4.75
C ASN A 155 14.31 11.24 -3.63
N LEU A 156 14.74 11.09 -2.37
CA LEU A 156 13.83 11.02 -1.23
C LEU A 156 12.96 12.27 -1.08
N LYS A 157 13.54 13.46 -1.33
CA LYS A 157 12.76 14.72 -1.32
C LYS A 157 11.69 14.70 -2.40
N LYS A 158 12.06 14.36 -3.63
CA LYS A 158 11.09 14.26 -4.74
C LYS A 158 10.02 13.21 -4.47
N THR A 159 10.41 12.04 -3.96
CA THR A 159 9.47 10.95 -3.66
C THR A 159 8.40 11.37 -2.67
N GLN A 160 8.75 12.04 -1.56
CA GLN A 160 7.72 12.47 -0.61
C GLN A 160 6.77 13.53 -1.19
N GLU A 161 7.27 14.42 -2.05
CA GLU A 161 6.45 15.44 -2.71
C GLU A 161 5.48 14.80 -3.71
N ILE A 162 5.95 13.83 -4.50
CA ILE A 162 5.14 13.06 -5.44
C ILE A 162 4.09 12.22 -4.71
N GLU A 163 4.47 11.50 -3.65
CA GLU A 163 3.55 10.70 -2.85
C GLU A 163 2.46 11.56 -2.20
N LEU A 164 2.82 12.74 -1.69
CA LEU A 164 1.85 13.70 -1.17
C LEU A 164 0.91 14.18 -2.28
N LEU A 165 1.44 14.55 -3.45
CA LEU A 165 0.62 14.98 -4.58
C LEU A 165 -0.36 13.89 -5.01
N HIS A 166 0.11 12.65 -5.21
CA HIS A 166 -0.73 11.50 -5.53
C HIS A 166 -1.79 11.23 -4.46
N LEU A 167 -1.50 11.51 -3.19
CA LEU A 167 -2.47 11.40 -2.10
C LEU A 167 -3.55 12.49 -2.20
N LEU A 168 -3.17 13.72 -2.53
CA LEU A 168 -4.08 14.87 -2.62
C LEU A 168 -4.93 14.88 -3.91
N GLU A 169 -4.45 14.21 -4.96
CA GLU A 169 -5.16 14.00 -6.22
C GLU A 169 -6.06 12.77 -6.22
N ALA A 170 -5.96 11.92 -5.18
CA ALA A 170 -6.74 10.70 -5.07
C ALA A 170 -8.25 10.99 -5.13
N GLY A 171 -8.95 10.28 -6.03
CA GLY A 171 -10.39 10.45 -6.22
C GLY A 171 -10.83 11.67 -7.03
N LEU A 172 -9.90 12.41 -7.66
CA LEU A 172 -10.21 13.43 -8.68
C LEU A 172 -10.45 12.86 -10.07
N ILE A 173 -10.71 11.55 -10.20
CA ILE A 173 -11.03 10.90 -11.48
C ILE A 173 -12.14 11.71 -12.15
N LYS A 174 -11.81 12.34 -13.28
CA LYS A 174 -12.75 13.09 -14.12
C LYS A 174 -13.87 12.13 -14.52
N ASP A 175 -15.10 12.44 -14.12
CA ASP A 175 -16.33 11.84 -14.63
C ASP A 175 -16.48 12.17 -16.13
N ASN A 176 -15.66 11.57 -16.98
CA ASN A 176 -15.79 11.65 -18.45
C ASN A 176 -16.45 10.38 -19.02
N LYS A 177 -17.26 9.68 -18.23
CA LYS A 177 -18.06 8.54 -18.69
C LYS A 177 -19.49 8.62 -18.16
N SER A 178 -20.25 9.62 -18.59
CA SER A 178 -21.71 9.61 -18.40
C SER A 178 -22.54 10.26 -19.51
N ASP A 179 -22.02 10.45 -20.73
CA ASP A 179 -22.80 11.08 -21.82
C ASP A 179 -23.09 10.18 -23.05
N ASP A 180 -22.72 8.90 -23.04
CA ASP A 180 -23.00 7.98 -24.17
C ASP A 180 -24.24 7.08 -23.99
N LEU A 181 -25.30 7.58 -23.34
CA LEU A 181 -26.58 6.86 -23.24
C LEU A 181 -27.80 7.80 -23.36
N LYS A 182 -27.85 8.66 -24.40
CA LYS A 182 -29.11 9.25 -24.88
C LYS A 182 -29.10 9.49 -26.40
N SER A 183 -29.08 8.42 -27.19
CA SER A 183 -29.65 8.45 -28.55
C SER A 183 -29.90 7.06 -29.11
N VAL A 184 -30.96 6.40 -28.66
CA VAL A 184 -31.80 5.61 -29.57
C VAL A 184 -33.25 5.97 -29.23
N SER A 185 -33.74 6.94 -29.98
CA SER A 185 -35.13 7.35 -30.04
C SER A 185 -35.97 6.18 -30.56
N LEU A 186 -37.11 5.98 -29.89
CA LEU A 186 -38.29 5.34 -30.47
C LEU A 186 -38.73 6.17 -31.68
N ASP A 187 -38.82 5.53 -32.84
CA ASP A 187 -39.70 5.98 -33.91
C ASP A 187 -40.61 4.81 -34.31
N ASN A 188 -41.87 5.19 -34.51
CA ASN A 188 -43.06 4.37 -34.78
C ASN A 188 -42.99 3.56 -36.08
#